data_AF-A0A949FI20-F1
#
_entry.id   AF-A0A949FI20-F1
#
_cell.length_a   1.000
_cell.length_b   1.000
_cell.length_c   1.000
_cell.angle_alpha   90.00
_cell.angle_beta   90.00
_cell.angle_gamma   90.00
#
_symmetry.space_group_name_H-M   'P 1'
#
loop_
_entity.id
_entity.type
_entity.pdbx_description
1 polymer ?
#
loop_
_entity_poly.entity_id
_entity_poly.type
_entity_poly.pdbx_seq_one_letter_code
_entity_poly.pdbx_strand_id
1 'polypeptide(L)'
;MFSLIRIGLVFFLLHVFYSSLMAQSSPVVRWDFHSEETLPLRSRGGVHRDVPGPRPPEYPDFEPSNTAVKLDGDGAYLEFDDPGNASEFDFSNGDSITLEAWVQCDDLRKNEFVYLVGKGRTGRPGFESDNQNWALRL
;
A
#
# COMPACT_ATOMS: atom_id res chain seq x y z
N MET A 1 43.24 21.46 -39.69
CA MET A 1 42.73 21.88 -38.38
C MET A 1 41.26 22.25 -38.55
N PHE A 2 40.34 21.29 -38.34
CA PHE A 2 38.88 21.43 -38.18
C PHE A 2 38.29 20.04 -38.46
N SER A 3 37.81 19.34 -37.43
CA SER A 3 36.78 18.28 -37.46
C SER A 3 37.09 17.23 -36.38
N LEU A 4 36.82 17.57 -35.12
CA LEU A 4 36.69 16.57 -34.05
C LEU A 4 35.77 17.01 -32.90
N ILE A 5 35.19 18.21 -32.95
CA ILE A 5 34.41 18.77 -31.82
C ILE A 5 32.90 18.55 -31.96
N ARG A 6 32.39 18.12 -33.12
CA ARG A 6 30.92 18.01 -33.34
C ARG A 6 30.28 16.65 -33.02
N ILE A 7 31.04 15.62 -32.63
CA ILE A 7 30.50 14.28 -32.35
C ILE A 7 30.23 14.06 -30.85
N GLY A 8 30.95 14.77 -29.95
CA GLY A 8 30.83 14.56 -28.49
C GLY A 8 29.54 15.11 -27.86
N LEU A 9 28.94 16.17 -28.42
CA LEU A 9 27.79 16.84 -27.81
C LEU A 9 26.47 16.09 -28.04
N VAL A 10 26.35 15.33 -29.13
CA VAL A 10 25.13 14.56 -29.45
C VAL A 10 25.03 13.29 -28.59
N PHE A 11 26.16 12.67 -28.25
CA PHE A 11 26.16 11.49 -27.36
C PHE A 11 25.90 11.84 -25.89
N PHE A 12 26.28 13.04 -25.44
CA PHE A 12 26.06 13.47 -24.06
C PHE A 12 24.58 13.78 -23.79
N LEU A 13 23.88 14.39 -24.76
CA LEU A 13 22.44 14.65 -24.66
C LEU A 13 21.59 13.37 -24.82
N LEU A 14 22.05 12.36 -25.56
CA LEU A 14 21.31 11.09 -25.66
C LEU A 14 21.43 10.20 -24.42
N HIS A 15 22.51 10.33 -23.63
CA HIS A 15 22.69 9.56 -22.39
C HIS A 15 21.91 10.13 -21.20
N VAL A 16 21.66 11.45 -21.18
CA VAL A 16 20.90 12.07 -20.09
C VAL A 16 19.38 11.85 -20.26
N PHE A 17 18.90 11.64 -21.48
CA PHE A 17 17.47 11.40 -21.76
C PHE A 17 17.02 9.93 -21.64
N TYR A 18 17.93 8.96 -21.52
CA TYR A 18 17.54 7.54 -21.46
C TYR A 18 17.40 6.98 -20.03
N SER A 19 17.82 7.71 -19.00
CA SER A 19 17.75 7.23 -17.62
C SER A 19 16.44 7.54 -16.90
N SER A 20 15.49 8.22 -17.56
CA SER A 20 14.09 8.20 -17.13
C SER A 20 13.39 6.94 -17.66
N LEU A 21 14.01 5.77 -17.46
CA LEU A 21 13.21 4.56 -17.32
C LEU A 21 12.38 4.82 -16.07
N MET A 22 11.08 5.04 -16.25
CA MET A 22 10.10 4.94 -15.18
C MET A 22 10.31 3.56 -14.55
N ALA A 23 11.08 3.50 -13.47
CA ALA A 23 11.21 2.30 -12.67
C ALA A 23 9.81 2.06 -12.11
N GLN A 24 9.06 1.17 -12.75
CA GLN A 24 7.81 0.70 -12.20
C GLN A 24 8.19 -0.09 -10.94
N SER A 25 8.15 0.59 -9.79
CA SER A 25 8.45 -0.03 -8.52
C SER A 25 7.36 -1.06 -8.25
N SER A 26 7.72 -2.34 -8.23
CA SER A 26 6.82 -3.36 -7.69
C SER A 26 6.50 -3.01 -6.24
N PRO A 27 5.23 -3.15 -5.81
CA PRO A 27 4.89 -2.89 -4.42
C PRO A 27 5.71 -3.81 -3.51
N VAL A 28 6.19 -3.25 -2.40
CA VAL A 28 6.87 -3.98 -1.33
C VAL A 28 5.95 -5.08 -0.80
N VAL A 29 4.70 -4.71 -0.49
CA VAL A 29 3.62 -5.63 -0.15
C VAL A 29 2.36 -5.23 -0.89
N ARG A 30 1.61 -6.24 -1.32
CA ARG A 30 0.29 -6.11 -1.92
C ARG A 30 -0.63 -7.13 -1.28
N TRP A 31 -1.76 -6.66 -0.76
CA TRP A 31 -2.84 -7.51 -0.27
C TRP A 31 -3.97 -7.49 -1.28
N ASP A 32 -4.18 -8.63 -1.93
CA ASP A 32 -5.33 -8.87 -2.78
C ASP A 32 -6.31 -9.77 -2.03
N PHE A 33 -7.59 -9.40 -2.06
CA PHE A 33 -8.65 -10.16 -1.42
C PHE A 33 -9.40 -11.06 -2.42
N HIS A 34 -8.82 -11.29 -3.59
CA HIS A 34 -9.24 -12.35 -4.51
C HIS A 34 -8.86 -13.72 -3.93
N SER A 35 -9.66 -14.75 -4.24
CA SER A 35 -9.57 -16.13 -3.71
C SER A 35 -8.23 -16.57 -3.10
N GLU A 36 -8.28 -17.03 -1.83
CA GLU A 36 -7.16 -17.49 -0.99
C GLU A 36 -5.91 -16.61 -0.99
N GLU A 37 -5.88 -15.68 -0.04
CA GLU A 37 -4.72 -14.86 0.28
C GLU A 37 -3.59 -15.70 0.88
N THR A 38 -2.37 -15.52 0.37
CA THR A 38 -1.18 -16.31 0.71
C THR A 38 -0.40 -15.78 1.92
N LEU A 39 -0.73 -14.60 2.44
CA LEU A 39 -0.08 -14.01 3.60
C LEU A 39 -0.93 -14.19 4.87
N PRO A 40 -0.32 -14.46 6.05
CA PRO A 40 -1.08 -14.75 7.26
C PRO A 40 -1.62 -13.46 7.90
N LEU A 41 -2.66 -12.87 7.31
CA LEU A 41 -3.46 -11.82 7.95
C LEU A 41 -4.39 -12.45 8.99
N ARG A 42 -4.29 -11.98 10.23
CA ARG A 42 -5.17 -12.41 11.32
C ARG A 42 -6.36 -11.46 11.46
N SER A 43 -7.56 -12.02 11.40
CA SER A 43 -8.80 -11.27 11.66
C SER A 43 -8.98 -10.95 13.14
N ARG A 44 -9.45 -9.73 13.43
CA ARG A 44 -9.88 -9.28 14.76
C ARG A 44 -11.21 -8.55 14.63
N GLY A 45 -12.20 -8.91 15.47
CA GLY A 45 -13.54 -8.34 15.40
C GLY A 45 -14.38 -8.88 14.24
N GLY A 46 -15.36 -8.08 13.78
CA GLY A 46 -16.26 -8.42 12.68
C GLY A 46 -15.61 -8.28 11.31
N VAL A 47 -14.78 -9.28 10.93
CA VAL A 47 -14.12 -9.37 9.62
C VAL A 47 -14.78 -10.44 8.79
N HIS A 48 -15.31 -10.06 7.62
CA HIS A 48 -15.93 -10.97 6.66
C HIS A 48 -15.08 -11.02 5.40
N ARG A 49 -14.53 -12.20 5.10
CA ARG A 49 -13.75 -12.43 3.89
C ARG A 49 -14.64 -12.92 2.76
N ASP A 50 -14.12 -12.83 1.54
CA ASP A 50 -14.75 -13.36 0.33
C ASP A 50 -16.16 -12.79 0.04
N VAL A 51 -16.45 -11.59 0.55
CA VAL A 51 -17.70 -10.89 0.22
C VAL A 51 -17.63 -10.35 -1.22
N PRO A 52 -18.77 -10.12 -1.89
CA PRO A 52 -18.77 -9.42 -3.16
C PRO A 52 -18.08 -8.06 -3.09
N GLY A 53 -17.00 -7.88 -3.85
CA GLY A 53 -16.34 -6.59 -4.04
C GLY A 53 -16.92 -5.80 -5.22
N PRO A 54 -16.25 -4.71 -5.64
CA PRO A 54 -16.58 -3.98 -6.87
C PRO A 54 -16.60 -4.92 -8.08
N ARG A 55 -17.69 -4.91 -8.84
CA ARG A 55 -17.94 -5.81 -9.99
C ARG A 55 -18.73 -5.09 -11.10
N PRO A 56 -18.71 -5.60 -12.33
CA PRO A 56 -19.59 -5.15 -13.40
C PRO A 56 -21.08 -5.37 -13.06
N PRO A 57 -22.00 -4.56 -13.61
CA PRO A 57 -21.75 -3.49 -14.57
C PRO A 57 -21.33 -2.15 -13.95
N GLU A 58 -21.48 -1.98 -12.64
CA GLU A 58 -21.19 -0.70 -11.96
C GLU A 58 -19.70 -0.36 -11.98
N TYR A 59 -18.85 -1.37 -11.83
CA TYR A 59 -17.40 -1.25 -11.92
C TYR A 59 -16.88 -2.14 -13.07
N PRO A 60 -16.93 -1.65 -14.32
CA PRO A 60 -16.71 -2.48 -15.51
C PRO A 60 -15.28 -3.02 -15.64
N ASP A 61 -14.30 -2.38 -14.99
CA ASP A 61 -12.89 -2.77 -15.05
C ASP A 61 -12.53 -3.88 -14.03
N PHE A 62 -13.47 -4.30 -13.18
CA PHE A 62 -13.25 -5.37 -12.21
C PHE A 62 -13.71 -6.72 -12.73
N GLU A 63 -13.07 -7.79 -12.26
CA GLU A 63 -13.48 -9.16 -12.57
C GLU A 63 -14.89 -9.46 -12.03
N PRO A 64 -15.73 -10.21 -12.77
CA PRO A 64 -17.08 -10.58 -12.31
C PRO A 64 -17.10 -11.35 -10.98
N SER A 65 -16.02 -12.07 -10.67
CA SER A 65 -15.85 -12.83 -9.43
C SER A 65 -15.04 -12.07 -8.36
N ASN A 66 -14.75 -10.78 -8.54
CA ASN A 66 -13.92 -10.00 -7.62
C ASN A 66 -14.45 -10.06 -6.17
N THR A 67 -13.59 -10.39 -5.21
CA THR A 67 -13.96 -10.50 -3.79
C THR A 67 -13.24 -9.43 -2.98
N ALA A 68 -13.82 -9.10 -1.83
CA ALA A 68 -13.31 -8.11 -0.90
C ALA A 68 -13.38 -8.62 0.54
N VAL A 69 -12.72 -7.89 1.44
CA VAL A 69 -12.94 -8.00 2.87
C VAL A 69 -13.88 -6.90 3.31
N LYS A 70 -14.92 -7.25 4.07
CA LYS A 70 -15.78 -6.30 4.76
C LYS A 70 -15.42 -6.26 6.25
N LEU A 71 -15.32 -5.05 6.78
CA LEU A 71 -15.17 -4.77 8.20
C LEU A 71 -16.49 -4.19 8.71
N ASP A 72 -17.03 -4.75 9.78
CA ASP A 72 -18.31 -4.29 10.37
C ASP A 72 -18.19 -3.00 11.19
N GLY A 73 -16.98 -2.44 11.32
CA GLY A 73 -16.69 -1.36 12.27
C GLY A 73 -16.36 -1.91 13.66
N ASP A 74 -16.64 -1.13 14.71
CA ASP A 74 -16.42 -1.49 16.12
C ASP A 74 -15.02 -2.04 16.45
N GLY A 75 -13.99 -1.51 15.77
CA GLY A 75 -12.61 -1.93 15.95
C GLY A 75 -12.27 -3.25 15.26
N ALA A 76 -12.99 -3.65 14.21
CA ALA A 76 -12.59 -4.75 13.34
C ALA A 76 -11.35 -4.39 12.49
N TYR A 77 -10.37 -5.29 12.41
CA TYR A 77 -9.18 -5.10 11.58
C TYR A 77 -8.51 -6.43 11.20
N LEU A 78 -7.67 -6.38 10.17
CA LEU A 78 -6.71 -7.43 9.83
C LEU A 78 -5.34 -7.05 10.40
N GLU A 79 -4.67 -8.02 11.02
CA GLU A 79 -3.36 -7.86 11.64
C GLU A 79 -2.31 -8.66 10.88
N PHE A 80 -1.20 -8.02 10.53
CA PHE A 80 -0.01 -8.65 9.99
C PHE A 80 1.13 -8.50 11.01
N ASP A 81 1.83 -9.60 11.30
CA ASP A 81 3.02 -9.52 12.14
C ASP A 81 4.20 -9.02 11.32
N ASP A 82 4.73 -7.87 11.73
CA ASP A 82 6.01 -7.35 11.25
C ASP A 82 7.13 -8.41 11.47
N PRO A 83 7.90 -8.78 10.42
CA PRO A 83 8.99 -9.76 10.50
C PRO A 83 10.11 -9.40 11.50
N GLY A 84 10.20 -8.14 11.93
CA GLY A 84 11.12 -7.70 12.97
C GLY A 84 11.99 -6.52 12.53
N ASN A 85 13.10 -6.30 13.23
CA ASN A 85 13.93 -5.11 13.05
C ASN A 85 14.43 -4.94 11.61
N ALA A 86 14.34 -3.70 11.13
CA ALA A 86 14.73 -3.31 9.77
C ALA A 86 13.94 -4.07 8.69
N SER A 87 12.68 -4.43 9.00
CA SER A 87 11.76 -4.92 7.98
C SER A 87 11.39 -3.83 7.00
N GLU A 88 10.70 -4.23 5.95
CA GLU A 88 10.15 -3.33 4.94
C GLU A 88 9.05 -2.39 5.45
N PHE A 89 8.62 -2.54 6.71
CA PHE A 89 7.63 -1.70 7.40
C PHE A 89 8.25 -0.73 8.43
N ASP A 90 9.57 -0.80 8.63
CA ASP A 90 10.32 0.04 9.57
C ASP A 90 10.84 1.33 8.90
N PHE A 91 9.94 2.28 8.70
CA PHE A 91 10.28 3.59 8.13
C PHE A 91 10.93 4.54 9.15
N SER A 92 11.93 5.28 8.67
CA SER A 92 12.65 6.33 9.38
C SER A 92 12.30 7.72 8.87
N ASN A 93 12.72 8.75 9.61
CA ASN A 93 12.48 10.14 9.21
C ASN A 93 13.15 10.46 7.86
N GLY A 94 12.34 10.91 6.90
CA GLY A 94 12.79 11.25 5.55
C GLY A 94 12.57 10.14 4.53
N ASP A 95 12.16 8.94 4.95
CA ASP A 95 11.80 7.88 4.02
C ASP A 95 10.54 8.25 3.26
N SER A 96 10.53 7.89 1.96
CA SER A 96 9.35 8.06 1.11
C SER A 96 8.59 6.74 1.04
N ILE A 97 7.27 6.83 1.23
CA ILE A 97 6.38 5.69 1.11
C ILE A 97 5.24 6.03 0.14
N THR A 98 4.80 5.03 -0.61
CA THR A 98 3.60 5.11 -1.44
C THR A 98 2.61 4.08 -0.92
N LEU A 99 1.40 4.52 -0.60
CA LEU A 99 0.30 3.68 -0.12
C LEU A 99 -0.88 3.87 -1.05
N GLU A 100 -1.52 2.77 -1.44
CA GLU A 100 -2.69 2.75 -2.31
C GLU A 100 -3.70 1.73 -1.79
N ALA A 101 -4.99 2.07 -1.88
CA ALA A 101 -6.08 1.19 -1.46
C ALA A 101 -7.34 1.48 -2.27
N TRP A 102 -8.09 0.42 -2.56
CA TRP A 102 -9.46 0.51 -3.08
C TRP A 102 -10.42 0.25 -1.93
N VAL A 103 -11.26 1.24 -1.64
CA VAL A 103 -12.13 1.21 -0.46
C VAL A 103 -13.52 1.64 -0.85
N GLN A 104 -14.52 0.84 -0.47
CA GLN A 104 -15.91 1.26 -0.45
C GLN A 104 -16.28 1.62 0.99
N CYS A 105 -16.83 2.82 1.19
CA CYS A 105 -17.28 3.29 2.50
C CYS A 105 -18.81 3.40 2.49
N ASP A 106 -19.48 2.59 3.31
CA ASP A 106 -20.94 2.60 3.40
C ASP A 106 -21.45 3.76 4.28
N ASP A 107 -20.81 3.99 5.44
CA ASP A 107 -21.11 5.10 6.35
C ASP A 107 -19.84 5.51 7.10
N LEU A 108 -19.64 6.81 7.30
CA LEU A 108 -18.53 7.39 8.05
C LEU A 108 -19.06 8.50 8.95
N ARG A 109 -18.78 8.41 10.26
CA ARG A 109 -19.22 9.46 11.18
C ARG A 109 -18.33 10.69 11.04
N LYS A 110 -18.93 11.86 11.29
CA LYS A 110 -18.16 13.12 11.32
C LYS A 110 -17.06 13.04 12.38
N ASN A 111 -15.84 13.39 12.00
CA ASN A 111 -14.62 13.36 12.82
C ASN A 111 -14.18 11.95 13.26
N GLU A 112 -14.63 10.90 12.58
CA GLU A 112 -14.12 9.55 12.79
C GLU A 112 -12.75 9.40 12.13
N PHE A 113 -11.79 8.79 12.83
CA PHE A 113 -10.47 8.48 12.28
C PHE A 113 -10.47 7.02 11.80
N VAL A 114 -10.71 6.81 10.51
CA VAL A 114 -10.76 5.48 9.92
C VAL A 114 -9.38 5.12 9.37
N TYR A 115 -8.82 4.02 9.87
CA TYR A 115 -7.54 3.49 9.43
C TYR A 115 -7.77 2.51 8.29
N LEU A 116 -7.09 2.73 7.16
CA LEU A 116 -7.04 1.77 6.07
C LEU A 116 -5.88 0.80 6.27
N VAL A 117 -4.71 1.35 6.59
CA VAL A 117 -3.50 0.59 6.94
C VAL A 117 -2.58 1.48 7.78
N GLY A 118 -1.80 0.90 8.67
CA GLY A 118 -0.78 1.62 9.41
C GLY A 118 -0.06 0.75 10.43
N LYS A 119 0.99 1.32 11.03
CA LYS A 119 1.65 0.68 12.17
C LYS A 119 0.66 0.51 13.32
N GLY A 120 0.53 -0.72 13.82
CA GLY A 120 -0.33 -1.04 14.95
C GLY A 120 0.24 -0.55 16.28
N ARG A 121 -0.63 -0.14 17.22
CA ARG A 121 -0.26 0.15 18.61
C ARG A 121 -0.36 -1.11 19.45
N THR A 122 0.68 -1.96 19.35
CA THR A 122 0.67 -3.28 20.00
C THR A 122 1.11 -3.24 21.47
N GLY A 123 1.64 -2.10 21.95
CA GLY A 123 2.19 -1.98 23.30
C GLY A 123 3.37 -2.92 23.59
N ARG A 124 4.04 -3.42 22.54
CA ARG A 124 5.17 -4.35 22.67
C ARG A 124 6.33 -3.66 23.42
N PRO A 125 6.97 -4.33 24.40
CA PRO A 125 8.13 -3.80 25.09
C PRO A 125 9.24 -3.38 24.11
N GLY A 126 9.83 -2.19 24.33
CA GLY A 126 10.88 -1.64 23.46
C GLY A 126 10.39 -0.66 22.39
N PHE A 127 9.08 -0.45 22.26
CA PHE A 127 8.50 0.61 21.43
C PHE A 127 7.55 1.47 22.26
N GLU A 128 7.59 2.79 22.05
CA GLU A 128 6.61 3.70 22.64
C GLU A 128 5.19 3.27 22.23
N SER A 129 4.28 3.13 23.19
CA SER A 129 2.94 2.59 22.96
C SER A 129 2.15 3.35 21.91
N ASP A 130 2.48 4.64 21.77
CA ASP A 130 1.74 5.60 20.95
C ASP A 130 2.43 5.84 19.60
N ASN A 131 3.56 5.17 19.33
CA ASN A 131 4.31 5.32 18.09
C ASN A 131 3.56 4.70 16.90
N GLN A 132 2.86 5.57 16.19
CA GLN A 132 2.23 5.28 14.90
C GLN A 132 2.77 6.26 13.85
N ASN A 133 4.05 6.09 13.54
CA ASN A 133 4.79 6.98 12.64
C ASN A 133 4.31 6.96 11.18
N TRP A 134 3.52 5.96 10.75
CA TRP A 134 2.90 5.95 9.43
C TRP A 134 1.51 5.31 9.45
N ALA A 135 0.61 5.85 8.62
CA ALA A 135 -0.72 5.31 8.35
C ALA A 135 -1.32 5.95 7.09
N LEU A 136 -2.23 5.23 6.43
CA LEU A 136 -3.21 5.78 5.51
C LEU A 136 -4.59 5.77 6.20
N ARG A 137 -5.29 6.90 6.15
CA ARG A 137 -6.59 7.12 6.79
C ARG A 137 -7.54 7.87 5.87
N LEU A 138 -8.84 7.75 6.15
CA LEU A 138 -9.91 8.55 5.52
C LEU A 138 -10.24 9.79 6.35
#